data_AF-A0A7W6DNC0-F1
#
_entry.id   AF-A0A7W6DNC0-F1
#
_cell.length_a   1.000
_cell.length_b   1.000
_cell.length_c   1.000
_cell.angle_alpha   90.00
_cell.angle_beta   90.00
_cell.angle_gamma   90.00
#
_symmetry.space_group_name_H-M   'P 1'
#
loop_
_entity.id
_entity.type
_entity.pdbx_description
1 polymer ?
#
loop_
_entity_poly.entity_id
_entity_poly.type
_entity_poly.pdbx_seq_one_letter_code
_entity_poly.pdbx_strand_id
1 'polypeptide(L)'
;MPKDTRLLAVLIDGDNASPKYAKSLFEEIASMGEASVRRVYGDFASQQMNGWSRVAAEYGLVPLHSPANTVGKNASDIALVIDAMDLMHTGRFDGFVLVSSDSDFTRLASRIREQGLDVFGMGMQKTPDAFRKACKRFIYLENIDNTPEEAKEKTTDKRPLTEARDLIFRAMDSIDGDDEWYRLGDIGQVITAANPDFDTRTYGKRKLSDLVKALKVFETRTEHSQLLLRRVD
;
A
#
# COMPACT_ATOMS: atom_id res chain seq x y z
N MET A 1 3.10 -22.98 -18.00
CA MET A 1 4.25 -22.08 -18.28
C MET A 1 4.68 -21.45 -16.95
N PRO A 2 5.98 -21.25 -16.68
CA PRO A 2 6.42 -20.64 -15.43
C PRO A 2 5.93 -19.19 -15.38
N LYS A 3 5.33 -18.81 -14.23
CA LYS A 3 4.56 -17.58 -13.95
C LYS A 3 4.93 -16.36 -14.80
N ASP A 4 3.96 -15.90 -15.59
CA ASP A 4 3.87 -14.53 -16.09
C ASP A 4 4.12 -13.56 -14.93
N THR A 5 5.08 -12.65 -15.13
CA THR A 5 5.28 -11.53 -14.23
C THR A 5 3.97 -10.74 -14.14
N ARG A 6 3.47 -10.49 -12.92
CA ARG A 6 2.23 -9.72 -12.74
C ARG A 6 2.37 -8.33 -13.34
N LEU A 7 1.52 -7.97 -14.29
CA LEU A 7 1.54 -6.66 -14.93
C LEU A 7 0.65 -5.69 -14.14
N LEU A 8 1.21 -4.58 -13.70
CA LEU A 8 0.54 -3.57 -12.90
C LEU A 8 0.42 -2.25 -13.66
N ALA A 9 -0.78 -1.65 -13.60
CA ALA A 9 -1.02 -0.27 -14.02
C ALA A 9 -0.85 0.67 -12.82
N VAL A 10 0.21 1.50 -12.84
CA VAL A 10 0.53 2.46 -11.80
C VAL A 10 -0.02 3.82 -12.17
N LEU A 11 -1.00 4.29 -11.39
CA LEU A 11 -1.73 5.54 -11.60
C LEU A 11 -1.50 6.45 -10.39
N ILE A 12 -0.80 7.56 -10.64
CA ILE A 12 -0.37 8.49 -9.59
C ILE A 12 -1.19 9.77 -9.69
N ASP A 13 -1.91 10.08 -8.63
CA ASP A 13 -2.52 11.39 -8.42
C ASP A 13 -1.40 12.38 -8.05
N GLY A 14 -0.91 13.11 -9.05
CA GLY A 14 0.23 14.02 -8.91
C GLY A 14 -0.08 15.25 -8.06
N ASP A 15 -1.36 15.63 -7.97
CA ASP A 15 -1.81 16.78 -7.20
C ASP A 15 -1.80 16.47 -5.69
N ASN A 16 -2.09 15.23 -5.29
CA ASN A 16 -2.06 14.82 -3.88
C ASN A 16 -0.82 14.00 -3.45
N ALA A 17 -0.09 13.39 -4.39
CA ALA A 17 1.12 12.63 -4.10
C ALA A 17 2.39 13.45 -4.32
N SER A 18 3.37 13.29 -3.43
CA SER A 18 4.64 14.00 -3.53
C SER A 18 5.69 13.22 -4.35
N PRO A 19 6.40 13.85 -5.29
CA PRO A 19 7.44 13.20 -6.10
C PRO A 19 8.64 12.72 -5.26
N LYS A 20 8.80 13.20 -4.02
CA LYS A 20 9.87 12.75 -3.12
C LYS A 20 9.82 11.25 -2.83
N TYR A 21 8.64 10.63 -2.92
CA TYR A 21 8.47 9.20 -2.69
C TYR A 21 8.70 8.35 -3.94
N ALA A 22 8.93 8.94 -5.12
CA ALA A 22 8.98 8.21 -6.40
C ALA A 22 9.93 7.00 -6.36
N LYS A 23 11.13 7.16 -5.82
CA LYS A 23 12.10 6.07 -5.68
C LYS A 23 11.54 4.90 -4.87
N SER A 24 11.19 5.17 -3.61
CA SER A 24 10.67 4.17 -2.68
C SER A 24 9.37 3.54 -3.16
N LEU A 25 8.52 4.33 -3.82
CA LEU A 25 7.28 3.89 -4.44
C LEU A 25 7.55 2.77 -5.47
N PHE A 26 8.45 3.02 -6.43
CA PHE A 26 8.77 2.03 -7.46
C PHE A 26 9.57 0.83 -6.93
N GLU A 27 10.39 1.01 -5.89
CA GLU A 27 11.04 -0.11 -5.18
C GLU A 27 10.01 -1.04 -4.52
N GLU A 28 8.99 -0.48 -3.85
CA GLU A 28 7.92 -1.29 -3.25
C GLU A 28 7.03 -1.93 -4.33
N ILE A 29 6.71 -1.22 -5.41
CA ILE A 29 5.93 -1.78 -6.54
C ILE A 29 6.63 -2.97 -7.19
N ALA A 30 7.96 -2.92 -7.36
CA ALA A 30 8.74 -4.02 -7.92
C ALA A 30 8.64 -5.32 -7.11
N SER A 31 8.32 -5.24 -5.81
CA SER A 31 8.08 -6.43 -4.97
C SER A 31 6.71 -7.07 -5.21
N MET A 32 5.77 -6.33 -5.82
CA MET A 32 4.39 -6.76 -6.06
C MET A 32 4.16 -7.23 -7.51
N GLY A 33 4.87 -6.63 -8.46
CA GLY A 33 4.77 -6.93 -9.88
C GLY A 33 5.56 -5.95 -10.75
N GLU A 34 5.42 -6.08 -12.06
CA GLU A 34 6.02 -5.18 -13.04
C GLU A 34 5.12 -3.96 -13.26
N ALA A 35 5.68 -2.76 -13.07
CA ALA A 35 5.00 -1.52 -13.40
C ALA A 35 5.00 -1.28 -14.92
N SER A 36 4.07 -1.91 -15.64
CA SER A 36 3.99 -1.87 -17.11
C SER A 36 3.38 -0.58 -17.65
N VAL A 37 2.44 0.01 -16.92
CA VAL A 37 1.95 1.38 -17.18
C VAL A 37 2.32 2.24 -15.98
N ARG A 38 2.83 3.44 -16.25
CA ARG A 38 3.26 4.39 -15.22
C ARG A 38 2.79 5.78 -15.62
N ARG A 39 1.74 6.26 -14.97
CA ARG A 39 1.09 7.53 -15.32
C ARG A 39 0.99 8.41 -14.10
N VAL A 40 1.22 9.70 -14.29
CA VAL A 40 1.02 10.73 -13.27
C VAL A 40 0.08 11.79 -13.82
N TYR A 41 -1.00 12.04 -13.09
CA TYR A 41 -2.09 12.93 -13.49
C TYR A 41 -1.98 14.23 -12.71
N GLY A 42 -2.19 15.35 -13.40
CA GLY A 42 -2.15 16.67 -12.76
C GLY A 42 -2.04 17.80 -13.77
N ASP A 43 -2.08 19.03 -13.26
CA ASP A 43 -1.85 20.21 -14.06
C ASP A 43 -0.34 20.47 -14.22
N PHE A 44 0.27 19.87 -15.24
CA PHE A 44 1.69 20.06 -15.59
C PHE A 44 2.09 21.50 -16.02
N ALA A 45 1.15 22.44 -16.14
CA ALA A 45 1.48 23.86 -16.26
C ALA A 45 1.70 24.52 -14.87
N SER A 46 1.27 23.87 -13.79
CA SER A 46 1.41 24.37 -12.42
C SER A 46 2.82 24.16 -11.85
N GLN A 47 3.23 25.03 -10.91
CA GLN A 47 4.51 24.89 -10.22
C GLN A 47 4.58 23.65 -9.32
N GLN A 48 3.44 23.15 -8.85
CA GLN A 48 3.37 21.95 -7.99
C GLN A 48 3.84 20.70 -8.74
N MET A 49 3.64 20.65 -10.06
CA MET A 49 4.07 19.52 -10.90
C MET A 49 5.56 19.56 -11.27
N ASN A 50 6.30 20.63 -10.98
CA ASN A 50 7.73 20.74 -11.31
C ASN A 50 8.57 19.57 -10.76
N GLY A 51 8.24 19.08 -9.57
CA GLY A 51 8.93 17.92 -8.99
C GLY A 51 8.66 16.64 -9.77
N TRP A 52 7.41 16.40 -10.17
CA TRP A 52 7.02 15.26 -11.01
C TRP A 52 7.69 15.32 -12.38
N SER A 53 7.75 16.50 -13.01
CA SER A 53 8.45 16.69 -14.30
C SER A 53 9.93 16.32 -14.24
N ARG A 54 10.61 16.58 -13.11
CA ARG A 54 12.04 16.23 -12.94
C ARG A 54 12.25 14.72 -12.83
N VAL A 55 11.39 14.03 -12.08
CA VAL A 55 11.53 12.58 -11.85
C VAL A 55 10.89 11.74 -12.95
N ALA A 56 10.10 12.34 -13.86
CA ALA A 56 9.34 11.60 -14.85
C ALA A 56 10.20 10.72 -15.76
N ALA A 57 11.27 11.29 -16.33
CA ALA A 57 12.18 10.53 -17.18
C ALA A 57 12.93 9.42 -16.43
N GLU A 58 13.32 9.67 -15.18
CA GLU A 58 14.05 8.71 -14.34
C GLU A 58 13.23 7.44 -14.08
N TYR A 59 11.93 7.60 -13.80
CA TYR A 59 11.04 6.48 -13.47
C TYR A 59 10.17 6.01 -14.64
N GLY A 60 10.35 6.58 -15.84
CA GLY A 60 9.54 6.28 -17.02
C GLY A 60 8.06 6.63 -16.83
N LEU A 61 7.77 7.69 -16.06
CA LEU A 61 6.41 8.19 -15.88
C LEU A 61 5.97 8.93 -17.14
N VAL A 62 4.74 8.67 -17.58
CA VAL A 62 4.06 9.46 -18.60
C VAL A 62 3.23 10.55 -17.91
N PRO A 63 3.52 11.85 -18.14
CA PRO A 63 2.70 12.96 -17.64
C PRO A 63 1.36 13.03 -18.38
N LEU A 64 0.25 13.02 -17.64
CA LEU A 64 -1.10 13.21 -18.17
C LEU A 64 -1.60 14.59 -17.73
N HIS A 65 -1.36 15.58 -18.57
CA HIS A 65 -1.75 16.97 -18.32
C HIS A 65 -3.27 17.12 -18.35
N SER A 66 -3.83 17.55 -17.22
CA SER A 66 -5.25 17.86 -17.07
C SER A 66 -5.39 19.30 -16.57
N PRO A 67 -5.59 20.30 -17.44
CA PRO A 67 -5.62 21.70 -17.04
C PRO A 67 -6.85 21.98 -16.17
N ALA A 68 -6.63 22.69 -15.06
CA ALA A 68 -7.72 23.12 -14.20
C ALA A 68 -8.46 24.31 -14.84
N ASN A 69 -9.59 24.06 -15.51
CA ASN A 69 -10.43 25.13 -16.06
C ASN A 69 -10.96 26.10 -14.99
N THR A 70 -10.98 25.67 -13.73
CA THR A 70 -11.29 26.46 -12.53
C THR A 70 -10.61 25.81 -11.32
N VAL A 71 -10.08 26.63 -10.41
CA VAL A 71 -9.39 26.18 -9.18
C VAL A 71 -10.30 25.26 -8.35
N GLY A 72 -9.76 24.12 -7.90
CA GLY A 72 -10.45 23.19 -7.00
C GLY A 72 -11.43 22.22 -7.68
N LYS A 73 -11.32 21.98 -8.98
CA LYS A 73 -12.06 20.91 -9.66
C LYS A 73 -11.21 19.65 -9.84
N ASN A 74 -11.87 18.51 -9.75
CA ASN A 74 -11.33 17.15 -9.82
C ASN A 74 -10.98 16.71 -11.26
N ALA A 75 -10.39 17.61 -12.08
CA ALA A 75 -10.14 17.33 -13.49
C ALA A 75 -9.11 16.20 -13.68
N SER A 76 -8.02 16.24 -12.91
CA SER A 76 -6.99 15.19 -12.85
C SER A 76 -7.57 13.88 -12.31
N ASP A 77 -8.41 13.91 -11.27
CA ASP A 77 -9.05 12.71 -10.73
C ASP A 77 -9.98 12.05 -11.75
N ILE A 78 -10.80 12.84 -12.45
CA ILE A 78 -11.68 12.35 -13.51
C ILE A 78 -10.86 11.73 -14.64
N ALA A 79 -9.77 12.38 -15.06
CA ALA A 79 -8.87 11.84 -16.08
C ALA A 79 -8.24 10.51 -15.63
N LEU A 80 -7.79 10.42 -14.38
CA LEU A 80 -7.25 9.20 -13.78
C LEU A 80 -8.29 8.08 -13.78
N VAL A 81 -9.52 8.37 -13.33
CA VAL A 81 -10.61 7.39 -13.29
C VAL A 81 -10.96 6.89 -14.70
N ILE A 82 -11.12 7.78 -15.68
CA ILE A 82 -11.40 7.39 -17.07
C ILE A 82 -10.31 6.45 -17.59
N ASP A 83 -9.06 6.83 -17.41
CA ASP A 83 -7.93 6.08 -17.95
C ASP A 83 -7.72 4.75 -17.21
N ALA A 84 -7.99 4.69 -15.90
CA ALA A 84 -8.04 3.44 -15.15
C ALA A 84 -9.08 2.48 -15.71
N MET A 85 -10.27 2.99 -16.03
CA MET A 85 -11.35 2.19 -16.61
C MET A 85 -10.99 1.70 -18.02
N ASP A 86 -10.38 2.54 -18.85
CA ASP A 86 -9.93 2.15 -20.19
C ASP A 86 -8.85 1.06 -20.13
N LEU A 87 -7.84 1.24 -19.27
CA LEU A 87 -6.80 0.24 -19.02
C LEU A 87 -7.39 -1.07 -18.52
N MET A 88 -8.36 -1.01 -17.61
CA MET A 88 -9.01 -2.20 -17.04
C MET A 88 -9.73 -3.00 -18.13
N HIS A 89 -10.45 -2.34 -19.04
CA HIS A 89 -11.17 -3.01 -20.12
C HIS A 89 -10.25 -3.55 -21.23
N THR A 90 -8.96 -3.21 -21.24
CA THR A 90 -8.00 -3.89 -22.13
C THR A 90 -7.79 -5.36 -21.77
N GLY A 91 -8.04 -5.76 -20.52
CA GLY A 91 -7.78 -7.11 -20.02
C GLY A 91 -6.30 -7.48 -19.93
N ARG A 92 -5.38 -6.50 -20.00
CA ARG A 92 -3.93 -6.73 -20.07
C ARG A 92 -3.21 -6.74 -18.72
N PHE A 93 -3.85 -6.29 -17.65
CA PHE A 93 -3.20 -6.06 -16.35
C PHE A 93 -3.81 -6.98 -15.29
N ASP A 94 -2.95 -7.49 -14.40
CA ASP A 94 -3.35 -8.30 -13.25
C ASP A 94 -3.78 -7.45 -12.05
N GLY A 95 -3.41 -6.17 -12.07
CA GLY A 95 -3.79 -5.25 -11.01
C GLY A 95 -3.42 -3.80 -11.27
N PHE A 96 -3.87 -2.96 -10.34
CA PHE A 96 -3.71 -1.51 -10.35
C PHE A 96 -3.02 -1.05 -9.07
N VAL A 97 -2.16 -0.05 -9.21
CA VAL A 97 -1.58 0.68 -8.08
C VAL A 97 -2.13 2.09 -8.13
N LEU A 98 -2.97 2.46 -7.18
CA LEU A 98 -3.54 3.80 -7.02
C LEU A 98 -2.73 4.55 -5.98
N VAL A 99 -1.99 5.57 -6.41
CA VAL A 99 -1.15 6.38 -5.52
C VAL A 99 -1.87 7.69 -5.22
N SER A 100 -2.64 7.71 -4.13
CA SER A 100 -3.38 8.88 -3.64
C SER A 100 -3.73 8.71 -2.16
N SER A 101 -4.06 9.83 -1.50
CA SER A 101 -4.68 9.84 -0.16
C SER A 101 -6.13 10.34 -0.18
N ASP A 102 -6.70 10.56 -1.38
CA ASP A 102 -8.07 11.03 -1.56
C ASP A 102 -9.08 9.86 -1.47
N SER A 103 -10.13 10.04 -0.66
CA SER A 103 -11.22 9.07 -0.54
C SER A 103 -12.08 8.94 -1.79
N ASP A 104 -12.06 9.91 -2.71
CA ASP A 104 -12.87 9.87 -3.92
C ASP A 104 -12.52 8.67 -4.83
N PHE A 105 -11.30 8.14 -4.72
CA PHE A 105 -10.87 6.91 -5.40
C PHE A 105 -11.43 5.60 -4.81
N THR A 106 -12.17 5.65 -3.70
CA THR A 106 -12.76 4.45 -3.06
C THR A 106 -13.65 3.64 -4.02
N ARG A 107 -14.46 4.34 -4.83
CA ARG A 107 -15.34 3.67 -5.81
C ARG A 107 -14.54 3.06 -6.96
N LEU A 108 -13.47 3.71 -7.41
CA LEU A 108 -12.57 3.16 -8.42
C LEU A 108 -11.91 1.86 -7.92
N ALA A 109 -11.36 1.87 -6.70
CA ALA A 109 -10.75 0.68 -6.11
C ALA A 109 -11.76 -0.48 -5.98
N SER A 110 -12.97 -0.17 -5.52
CA SER A 110 -14.06 -1.16 -5.45
C SER A 110 -14.39 -1.74 -6.83
N ARG A 111 -14.50 -0.88 -7.86
CA ARG A 111 -14.83 -1.28 -9.24
C ARG A 111 -13.76 -2.17 -9.88
N ILE A 112 -12.48 -1.89 -9.62
CA ILE A 112 -11.35 -2.73 -10.07
C ILE A 112 -11.43 -4.11 -9.40
N ARG A 113 -11.70 -4.14 -8.09
CA ARG A 113 -11.86 -5.39 -7.34
C ARG A 113 -13.06 -6.21 -7.80
N GLU A 114 -14.16 -5.57 -8.19
CA GLU A 114 -15.33 -6.21 -8.81
C GLU A 114 -15.00 -6.89 -10.16
N GLN A 115 -13.89 -6.55 -10.82
CA GLN A 115 -13.38 -7.28 -12.00
C GLN A 115 -12.45 -8.45 -11.64
N GLY A 116 -12.24 -8.72 -10.35
CA GLY A 116 -11.32 -9.76 -9.88
C GLY A 116 -9.84 -9.38 -10.00
N LEU A 117 -9.54 -8.10 -10.26
CA LEU A 117 -8.17 -7.60 -10.33
C LEU A 117 -7.65 -7.16 -8.96
N ASP A 118 -6.34 -7.28 -8.76
CA ASP A 118 -5.71 -6.76 -7.55
C ASP A 118 -5.69 -5.23 -7.58
N VAL A 119 -6.10 -4.57 -6.49
CA VAL A 119 -5.94 -3.12 -6.33
C VAL A 119 -5.08 -2.82 -5.10
N PHE A 120 -3.95 -2.19 -5.34
CA PHE A 120 -3.02 -1.73 -4.31
C PHE A 120 -3.21 -0.23 -4.13
N GLY A 121 -3.44 0.21 -2.89
CA GLY A 121 -3.45 1.62 -2.53
C GLY A 121 -2.09 2.03 -1.98
N MET A 122 -1.62 3.21 -2.34
CA MET A 122 -0.41 3.80 -1.78
C MET A 122 -0.68 5.25 -1.40
N GLY A 123 -0.58 5.59 -0.12
CA GLY A 123 -0.95 6.93 0.36
C GLY A 123 -0.44 7.19 1.76
N MET A 124 -0.79 8.37 2.30
CA MET A 124 -0.37 8.78 3.63
C MET A 124 -1.23 8.11 4.73
N GLN A 125 -0.77 8.07 5.97
CA GLN A 125 -1.54 7.51 7.10
C GLN A 125 -2.89 8.21 7.35
N LYS A 126 -2.99 9.50 6.97
CA LYS A 126 -4.23 10.28 7.02
C LYS A 126 -5.31 9.82 6.03
N THR A 127 -4.99 8.90 5.13
CA THR A 127 -5.95 8.39 4.14
C THR A 127 -7.17 7.76 4.83
N PRO A 128 -8.41 8.09 4.43
CA PRO A 128 -9.60 7.55 5.06
C PRO A 128 -9.71 6.03 4.98
N ASP A 129 -10.28 5.43 6.03
CA ASP A 129 -10.54 3.99 6.18
C ASP A 129 -11.24 3.37 4.97
N ALA A 130 -12.22 4.07 4.40
CA ALA A 130 -13.02 3.58 3.29
C ALA A 130 -12.14 3.23 2.07
N PHE A 131 -11.18 4.10 1.74
CA PHE A 131 -10.28 3.87 0.61
C PHE A 131 -9.28 2.74 0.93
N ARG A 132 -8.71 2.74 2.15
CA ARG A 132 -7.79 1.68 2.60
C ARG A 132 -8.42 0.29 2.51
N LYS A 133 -9.66 0.15 3.01
CA LYS A 133 -10.43 -1.11 3.03
C LYS A 133 -10.96 -1.51 1.65
N ALA A 134 -11.05 -0.57 0.71
CA ALA A 134 -11.39 -0.88 -0.68
C ALA A 134 -10.22 -1.52 -1.45
N CYS A 135 -8.98 -1.38 -0.94
CA CYS A 135 -7.81 -1.99 -1.54
C CYS A 135 -7.62 -3.45 -1.08
N LYS A 136 -6.88 -4.24 -1.85
CA LYS A 136 -6.38 -5.54 -1.44
C LYS A 136 -5.27 -5.40 -0.39
N ARG A 137 -4.39 -4.43 -0.61
CA ARG A 137 -3.35 -4.01 0.32
C ARG A 137 -3.18 -2.50 0.19
N PHE A 138 -2.99 -1.82 1.30
CA PHE A 138 -2.72 -0.39 1.36
C PHE A 138 -1.36 -0.16 1.99
N ILE A 139 -0.49 0.59 1.32
CA ILE A 139 0.88 0.83 1.76
C ILE A 139 1.04 2.30 2.10
N TYR A 140 1.51 2.54 3.33
CA TYR A 140 1.81 3.89 3.77
C TYR A 140 3.11 4.40 3.16
N LEU A 141 3.07 5.57 2.52
CA LEU A 141 4.26 6.20 1.94
C LEU A 141 5.31 6.50 3.03
N GLU A 142 4.86 6.79 4.25
CA GLU A 142 5.71 7.01 5.42
C GLU A 142 6.47 5.74 5.86
N ASN A 143 6.00 4.55 5.49
CA ASN A 143 6.68 3.29 5.81
C ASN A 143 7.78 2.93 4.81
N ILE A 144 7.75 3.52 3.61
CA ILE A 144 8.70 3.24 2.53
C ILE A 144 9.70 4.38 2.33
N ASP A 145 9.49 5.52 2.97
CA ASP A 145 10.44 6.64 2.99
C ASP A 145 11.74 6.22 3.70
N ASN A 146 12.78 5.94 2.92
CA ASN A 146 14.08 5.47 3.38
C ASN A 146 15.12 6.60 3.41
N THR A 147 14.70 7.87 3.46
CA THR A 147 15.62 9.01 3.49
C THR A 147 16.57 8.91 4.71
N PRO A 148 17.91 8.78 4.50
CA PRO A 148 18.87 8.53 5.57
C PRO A 148 18.95 9.63 6.64
N GLU A 149 18.53 10.85 6.31
CA GLU A 149 18.56 12.01 7.22
C GLU A 149 17.37 12.04 8.20
N GLU A 150 16.23 11.42 7.88
CA GLU A 150 15.03 11.45 8.74
C GLU A 150 14.86 10.20 9.61
N ALA A 151 15.66 9.15 9.37
CA ALA A 151 15.65 7.92 10.15
C ALA A 151 16.09 8.10 11.63
N LYS A 152 16.67 9.25 11.97
CA LYS A 152 17.13 9.57 13.34
C LYS A 152 16.14 10.38 14.18
N GLU A 153 15.09 10.97 13.59
CA GLU A 153 14.18 11.88 14.33
C GLU A 153 12.66 11.62 14.17
N LYS A 154 12.21 10.68 13.34
CA LYS A 154 10.77 10.34 13.26
C LYS A 154 10.33 9.37 14.36
N THR A 155 10.29 9.85 15.59
CA THR A 155 9.60 9.20 16.73
C THR A 155 8.14 9.65 16.89
N THR A 156 7.55 10.39 15.95
CA THR A 156 6.28 11.08 16.22
C THR A 156 5.00 10.36 15.78
N ASP A 157 5.02 9.37 14.89
CA ASP A 157 3.77 8.72 14.41
C ASP A 157 3.87 7.19 14.31
N LYS A 158 4.54 6.54 15.27
CA LYS A 158 4.41 5.08 15.42
C LYS A 158 3.12 4.76 16.14
N ARG A 159 2.30 3.88 15.55
CA ARG A 159 1.06 3.43 16.21
C ARG A 159 1.38 2.63 17.48
N PRO A 160 0.50 2.66 18.49
CA PRO A 160 0.70 1.91 19.72
C PRO A 160 0.87 0.41 19.46
N LEU A 161 1.82 -0.21 20.16
CA LEU A 161 2.02 -1.67 20.08
C LEU A 161 0.79 -2.46 20.55
N THR A 162 -0.05 -1.87 21.41
CA THR A 162 -1.31 -2.47 21.86
C THR A 162 -2.27 -2.73 20.71
N GLU A 163 -2.32 -1.85 19.70
CA GLU A 163 -3.15 -2.05 18.51
C GLU A 163 -2.66 -3.27 17.71
N ALA A 164 -1.34 -3.42 17.53
CA ALA A 164 -0.76 -4.58 16.88
C ALA A 164 -1.06 -5.88 17.64
N ARG A 165 -1.00 -5.85 18.98
CA ARG A 165 -1.40 -7.00 19.82
C ARG A 165 -2.85 -7.39 19.56
N ASP A 166 -3.76 -6.42 19.59
CA ASP A 166 -5.19 -6.69 19.46
C ASP A 166 -5.54 -7.21 18.05
N LEU A 167 -4.78 -6.82 17.02
CA LEU A 167 -4.87 -7.39 15.68
C LEU A 167 -4.38 -8.84 15.62
N ILE A 168 -3.25 -9.14 16.26
CA ILE A 168 -2.71 -10.50 16.34
C ILE A 168 -3.66 -11.41 17.12
N PHE A 169 -4.24 -10.94 18.22
CA PHE A 169 -5.23 -11.69 18.98
C PHE A 169 -6.45 -12.02 18.12
N ARG A 170 -7.08 -11.03 17.50
CA ARG A 170 -8.20 -11.26 16.59
C ARG A 170 -7.89 -12.25 15.46
N ALA A 171 -6.66 -12.25 14.95
CA ALA A 171 -6.24 -13.20 13.93
C ALA A 171 -6.03 -14.62 14.46
N MET A 172 -5.56 -14.80 15.70
CA MET A 172 -5.50 -16.12 16.34
C MET A 172 -6.90 -16.64 16.66
N ASP A 173 -7.82 -15.79 17.12
CA ASP A 173 -9.20 -16.18 17.45
C ASP A 173 -10.00 -16.64 16.22
N SER A 174 -9.57 -16.27 15.01
CA SER A 174 -10.22 -16.67 13.76
C SER A 174 -9.55 -17.86 13.06
N ILE A 175 -8.42 -18.36 13.58
CA ILE A 175 -7.79 -19.57 13.09
C ILE A 175 -8.42 -20.74 13.83
N ASP A 176 -9.28 -21.49 13.13
CA ASP A 176 -9.92 -22.68 13.66
C ASP A 176 -8.86 -23.77 13.97
N GLY A 177 -8.73 -24.13 15.24
CA GLY A 177 -7.87 -25.21 15.70
C GLY A 177 -7.92 -25.41 17.21
N ASP A 178 -7.81 -26.66 17.67
CA ASP A 178 -7.65 -27.02 19.08
C ASP A 178 -6.19 -26.82 19.57
N ASP A 179 -5.31 -26.32 18.70
CA ASP A 179 -3.89 -26.16 18.99
C ASP A 179 -3.62 -24.86 19.77
N GLU A 180 -2.84 -24.96 20.84
CA GLU A 180 -2.35 -23.79 21.58
C GLU A 180 -1.28 -22.99 20.80
N TRP A 181 -0.65 -23.62 19.80
CA TRP A 181 0.48 -23.06 19.05
C TRP A 181 0.09 -22.73 17.61
N TYR A 182 0.24 -21.46 17.25
CA TYR A 182 -0.14 -20.95 15.93
C TYR A 182 1.10 -20.61 15.12
N ARG A 183 1.06 -20.85 13.81
CA ARG A 183 2.14 -20.47 12.90
C ARG A 183 2.10 -18.96 12.65
N LEU A 184 3.24 -18.29 12.83
CA LEU A 184 3.38 -16.84 12.55
C LEU A 184 2.94 -16.49 11.12
N GLY A 185 3.21 -17.37 10.15
CA GLY A 185 2.84 -17.18 8.76
C GLY A 185 1.32 -17.10 8.57
N ASP A 186 0.58 -18.00 9.18
CA ASP A 186 -0.89 -18.10 9.05
C ASP A 186 -1.55 -16.87 9.69
N ILE A 187 -1.06 -16.45 10.86
CA ILE A 187 -1.48 -15.20 11.50
C ILE A 187 -1.21 -14.00 10.60
N GLY A 188 -0.02 -13.92 10.01
CA GLY A 188 0.32 -12.85 9.08
C GLY A 188 -0.66 -12.78 7.91
N GLN A 189 -1.03 -13.93 7.33
CA GLN A 189 -2.00 -14.01 6.25
C GLN A 189 -3.39 -13.53 6.68
N VAL A 190 -3.87 -13.97 7.85
CA VAL A 190 -5.18 -13.56 8.39
C VAL A 190 -5.21 -12.07 8.69
N ILE A 191 -4.17 -11.51 9.33
CA ILE A 191 -4.11 -10.07 9.63
C ILE A 191 -4.16 -9.27 8.34
N THR A 192 -3.34 -9.59 7.33
CA THR A 192 -3.30 -8.86 6.07
C THR A 192 -4.60 -9.00 5.27
N ALA A 193 -5.26 -10.16 5.33
CA ALA A 193 -6.56 -10.34 4.69
C ALA A 193 -7.67 -9.50 5.34
N ALA A 194 -7.68 -9.39 6.67
CA ALA A 194 -8.68 -8.63 7.42
C ALA A 194 -8.37 -7.12 7.50
N ASN A 195 -7.10 -6.73 7.40
CA ASN A 195 -6.61 -5.36 7.56
C ASN A 195 -5.65 -5.04 6.42
N PRO A 196 -6.15 -4.55 5.27
CA PRO A 196 -5.34 -4.30 4.08
C PRO A 196 -4.16 -3.35 4.32
N ASP A 197 -4.26 -2.46 5.30
CA ASP A 197 -3.26 -1.45 5.66
C ASP A 197 -2.28 -1.90 6.76
N PHE A 198 -2.37 -3.15 7.23
CA PHE A 198 -1.44 -3.66 8.23
C PHE A 198 -0.01 -3.74 7.67
N ASP A 199 0.91 -3.07 8.37
CA ASP A 199 2.33 -3.09 8.07
C ASP A 199 3.11 -3.00 9.39
N THR A 200 4.06 -3.91 9.60
CA THR A 200 4.86 -3.94 10.83
C THR A 200 5.71 -2.68 10.99
N ARG A 201 6.06 -2.01 9.88
CA ARG A 201 6.84 -0.76 9.86
C ARG A 201 6.08 0.38 10.53
N THR A 202 4.74 0.37 10.46
CA THR A 202 3.85 1.30 11.18
C THR A 202 4.07 1.23 12.69
N TYR A 203 4.44 0.05 13.21
CA TYR A 203 4.73 -0.21 14.62
C TYR A 203 6.24 -0.24 14.92
N GLY A 204 7.07 0.22 13.99
CA GLY A 204 8.52 0.35 14.16
C GLY A 204 9.31 -0.95 14.00
N LYS A 205 8.74 -1.96 13.35
CA LYS A 205 9.38 -3.28 13.17
C LYS A 205 9.44 -3.67 11.70
N ARG A 206 10.56 -4.24 11.26
CA ARG A 206 10.74 -4.65 9.86
C ARG A 206 10.10 -5.99 9.54
N LYS A 207 9.95 -6.85 10.54
CA LYS A 207 9.39 -8.20 10.41
C LYS A 207 8.31 -8.42 11.45
N LEU A 208 7.33 -9.25 11.10
CA LEU A 208 6.26 -9.65 12.04
C LEU A 208 6.84 -10.39 13.26
N SER A 209 7.89 -11.19 13.08
CA SER A 209 8.62 -11.84 14.18
C SER A 209 9.17 -10.85 15.20
N ASP A 210 9.68 -9.70 14.73
CA ASP A 210 10.26 -8.68 15.61
C ASP A 210 9.18 -7.90 16.35
N LEU A 211 8.01 -7.74 15.73
CA LEU A 211 6.81 -7.17 16.35
C LEU A 211 6.27 -8.08 17.45
N VAL A 212 6.06 -9.36 17.17
CA VAL A 212 5.61 -10.36 18.16
C VAL A 212 6.55 -10.40 19.38
N LYS A 213 7.87 -10.47 19.15
CA LYS A 213 8.86 -10.46 20.25
C LYS A 213 8.82 -9.18 21.09
N ALA A 214 8.53 -8.04 20.48
CA ALA A 214 8.47 -6.76 21.19
C ALA A 214 7.22 -6.63 22.09
N LEU A 215 6.15 -7.38 21.81
CA LEU A 215 4.89 -7.32 22.56
C LEU A 215 4.97 -7.99 23.93
N LYS A 216 5.92 -8.92 24.15
CA LYS A 216 6.17 -9.60 25.44
C LYS A 216 4.96 -10.32 26.06
N VAL A 217 3.92 -10.60 25.27
CA VAL A 217 2.71 -11.36 25.68
C VAL A 217 2.60 -12.71 24.96
N PHE A 218 3.65 -13.09 24.21
CA PHE A 218 3.69 -14.33 23.44
C PHE A 218 4.90 -15.16 23.86
N GLU A 219 4.69 -16.47 23.97
CA GLU A 219 5.75 -17.46 23.95
C GLU A 219 6.04 -17.79 22.48
N THR A 220 7.32 -17.92 22.10
CA THR A 220 7.69 -18.26 20.73
C THR A 220 8.65 -19.43 20.70
N ARG A 221 8.42 -20.40 19.80
CA ARG A 221 9.35 -21.50 19.55
C ARG A 221 9.53 -21.69 18.05
N THR A 222 10.66 -22.24 17.62
CA THR A 222 10.90 -22.57 16.22
C THR A 222 10.79 -24.07 16.03
N GLU A 223 9.94 -24.50 15.10
CA GLU A 223 9.70 -25.92 14.80
C GLU A 223 9.67 -26.07 13.27
N HIS A 224 10.45 -27.00 12.71
CA HIS A 224 10.57 -27.20 11.25
C HIS A 224 10.77 -25.90 10.43
N SER A 225 11.63 -25.00 10.92
CA SER A 225 11.89 -23.67 10.33
C SER A 225 10.70 -22.70 10.32
N GLN A 226 9.62 -23.01 11.03
CA GLN A 226 8.48 -22.14 11.24
C GLN A 226 8.52 -21.55 12.65
N LEU A 227 8.24 -20.25 12.77
CA LEU A 227 8.05 -19.63 14.07
C LEU A 227 6.61 -19.88 14.52
N LEU A 228 6.47 -20.60 15.63
CA LEU A 228 5.22 -20.81 16.33
C LEU A 228 5.11 -19.83 17.48
N LEU A 229 3.87 -19.47 17.81
CA LEU A 229 3.57 -18.54 18.88
C LEU A 229 2.30 -18.96 19.63
N ARG A 230 2.33 -18.74 20.94
CA ARG A 230 1.25 -19.05 21.89
C ARG A 230 1.04 -17.84 22.82
N ARG A 231 -0.20 -17.61 23.22
CA ARG A 231 -0.57 -16.57 24.21
C ARG A 231 -0.11 -16.98 25.61
N VAL A 232 0.30 -16.00 26.42
CA VAL A 232 0.80 -16.23 27.80
C VAL A 232 -0.15 -15.65 28.85
N ASP A 233 -1.22 -14.97 28.41
CA ASP A 233 -2.28 -14.42 29.25
C ASP A 233 -3.41 -15.42 29.56
#